data_AF-A0A535UU03-F1
#
_entry.id   AF-A0A535UU03-F1
#
_cell.length_a   1.000
_cell.length_b   1.000
_cell.length_c   1.000
_cell.angle_alpha   90.00
_cell.angle_beta   90.00
_cell.angle_gamma   90.00
#
_symmetry.space_group_name_H-M   'P 1'
#
loop_
_entity.id
_entity.type
_entity.pdbx_description
1 polymer ?
#
loop_
_entity_poly.entity_id
_entity_poly.type
_entity_poly.pdbx_seq_one_letter_code
_entity_poly.pdbx_strand_id
1 'polypeptide(L)'
;MIAVKSRPATAGTSPAPQPPIPVPGRSRFVWTGRLSAFLLLGAVLVSLGGGGLLDVGSAYSLQARAQSLHAHWTSMVANGIPETDLAALEREWKDSQASRIIGASAMFWLPGGAGTIDRWQAESDRIWASDLSRYRSDALVAEQSLHGVLVPETHAQRKARLDAFAESTTPLDFATLRDEWTLQARLVPLDQRIASSVAGVGGLLQKANKLGIRSDPAADLLARADAYTGLETKERLARAEMLTRSLAGLQSNLQGRLAAAAVTQQAFQHATEEIALATLYGLDVSSYQSRVAGNHAAFARVLTAGEFAAITADLKQVAAGADHAVYVALSQTRVIPGVAFIYQNHPLSCEEAATSMALTHQGIHLSQDQILHEVGADLRPMYVDGAGRVRWANAYETFVGNVNGSESNYTGLGTFYPPLVRVAKAHGSRILAYGSMSAATIYARVIAGHPVVAFATWDWAWHPRRDYLSYDGQWIPWIGPVFASHVYVVVGIGPNRVLVNDPIRGQYWISKAAFEAGYSDFREAIVFL
;
A
#
# COMPACT_ATOMS: atom_id res chain seq x y z
N MET A 1 23.05 21.14 -17.36
CA MET A 1 24.05 22.21 -17.52
C MET A 1 24.58 22.59 -16.15
N ILE A 2 25.73 22.06 -15.74
CA ILE A 2 26.54 22.56 -14.62
C ILE A 2 27.99 22.49 -15.10
N ALA A 3 28.61 23.63 -15.30
CA ALA A 3 30.00 23.76 -15.72
C ALA A 3 30.83 24.20 -14.50
N VAL A 4 31.77 23.35 -14.10
CA VAL A 4 32.85 23.69 -13.16
C VAL A 4 33.97 24.31 -13.99
N LYS A 5 34.44 25.51 -13.59
CA LYS A 5 35.70 26.08 -14.08
C LYS A 5 36.52 26.64 -12.92
N SER A 6 37.80 26.36 -13.02
CA SER A 6 38.89 26.39 -12.04
C SER A 6 39.53 27.78 -11.81
N ARG A 7 39.94 28.03 -10.53
CA ARG A 7 41.15 28.70 -9.92
C ARG A 7 41.85 29.89 -10.64
N PRO A 8 42.44 30.91 -9.92
CA PRO A 8 43.69 30.78 -9.10
C PRO A 8 43.80 31.70 -7.83
N ALA A 9 44.54 31.32 -6.76
CA ALA A 9 45.88 31.78 -6.27
C ALA A 9 46.07 33.34 -6.15
N THR A 10 46.53 33.96 -5.04
CA THR A 10 47.85 33.83 -4.36
C THR A 10 47.96 34.55 -2.98
N ALA A 11 48.85 34.03 -2.11
CA ALA A 11 49.82 34.66 -1.16
C ALA A 11 49.29 35.58 -0.02
N GLY A 12 49.77 35.58 1.24
CA GLY A 12 50.98 35.17 1.99
C GLY A 12 50.69 35.47 3.50
N THR A 13 51.37 34.99 4.55
CA THR A 13 52.80 35.00 4.90
C THR A 13 53.10 34.06 6.08
N SER A 14 54.33 33.54 6.13
CA SER A 14 54.95 32.70 7.18
C SER A 14 55.38 33.49 8.43
N PRO A 15 55.89 32.79 9.49
CA PRO A 15 57.35 32.65 9.58
C PRO A 15 57.90 31.26 10.01
N ALA A 16 59.04 30.96 9.36
CA ALA A 16 60.26 30.19 9.67
C ALA A 16 60.33 29.02 10.71
N PRO A 17 61.01 27.90 10.34
CA PRO A 17 61.47 26.80 11.21
C PRO A 17 63.01 26.76 11.39
N GLN A 18 63.52 25.95 12.34
CA GLN A 18 64.85 25.27 12.37
C GLN A 18 65.07 24.55 13.75
N PRO A 19 66.05 23.63 13.94
CA PRO A 19 66.57 22.55 13.10
C PRO A 19 66.74 21.19 13.87
N PRO A 20 67.08 20.06 13.20
CA PRO A 20 67.34 18.75 13.85
C PRO A 20 68.81 18.27 13.74
N ILE A 21 69.34 17.58 14.75
CA ILE A 21 70.67 16.90 14.78
C ILE A 21 70.65 15.81 15.90
N PRO A 22 71.42 14.68 15.90
CA PRO A 22 71.89 13.77 14.84
C PRO A 22 71.75 12.25 15.16
N VAL A 23 72.06 11.41 14.16
CA VAL A 23 72.36 9.97 14.24
C VAL A 23 73.88 9.75 14.24
N PRO A 24 74.43 8.68 14.86
CA PRO A 24 75.76 8.17 14.50
C PRO A 24 75.73 6.76 13.86
N GLY A 25 76.12 6.73 12.58
CA GLY A 25 77.36 6.08 12.12
C GLY A 25 77.53 4.55 12.22
N ARG A 26 77.33 3.86 11.09
CA ARG A 26 78.04 2.61 10.75
C ARG A 26 79.42 2.95 10.16
N SER A 27 80.47 2.27 10.64
CA SER A 27 81.78 2.20 9.99
C SER A 27 82.14 0.73 9.75
N ARG A 28 82.51 0.43 8.49
CA ARG A 28 83.08 -0.85 8.04
C ARG A 28 84.59 -0.80 8.27
N PHE A 29 85.19 -1.90 8.73
CA PHE A 29 86.62 -2.12 8.54
C PHE A 29 86.90 -3.56 8.08
N VAL A 30 87.87 -3.64 7.17
CA VAL A 30 88.23 -4.77 6.31
C VAL A 30 89.27 -5.66 7.01
N TRP A 31 89.25 -6.95 6.66
CA TRP A 31 90.18 -8.00 7.09
C TRP A 31 91.58 -7.82 6.48
N THR A 32 92.65 -8.09 7.24
CA THR A 32 93.79 -8.99 6.91
C THR A 32 95.02 -8.67 7.76
N GLY A 33 95.75 -9.70 8.17
CA GLY A 33 97.07 -9.57 8.82
C GLY A 33 97.42 -10.75 9.71
N ARG A 34 97.90 -11.84 9.10
CA ARG A 34 98.49 -13.01 9.77
C ARG A 34 99.72 -12.63 10.60
N LEU A 35 99.96 -13.31 11.72
CA LEU A 35 101.15 -14.15 11.98
C LEU A 35 101.29 -14.50 13.48
N SER A 36 101.31 -15.82 13.75
CA SER A 36 102.24 -16.56 14.65
C SER A 36 102.34 -16.17 16.13
N ALA A 37 102.49 -17.06 17.11
CA ALA A 37 102.63 -18.51 17.26
C ALA A 37 102.66 -18.73 18.81
N PHE A 38 102.14 -19.80 19.42
CA PHE A 38 102.78 -21.10 19.77
C PHE A 38 101.73 -21.77 20.69
N LEU A 39 101.25 -23.01 20.42
CA LEU A 39 101.72 -24.30 20.99
C LEU A 39 101.49 -24.39 22.52
N LEU A 40 100.91 -25.42 23.16
CA LEU A 40 100.61 -26.84 22.91
C LEU A 40 99.50 -27.26 23.91
N LEU A 41 98.48 -28.04 23.53
CA LEU A 41 98.41 -29.52 23.49
C LEU A 41 98.17 -30.15 24.87
N GLY A 42 97.10 -30.94 24.96
CA GLY A 42 96.56 -31.46 26.21
C GLY A 42 97.26 -32.71 26.75
N ALA A 43 96.88 -33.06 27.99
CA ALA A 43 96.86 -34.41 28.53
C ALA A 43 96.04 -34.42 29.84
N VAL A 44 94.90 -35.12 29.80
CA VAL A 44 94.45 -36.22 30.67
C VAL A 44 95.04 -36.35 32.11
N LEU A 45 94.09 -36.54 33.05
CA LEU A 45 94.09 -37.19 34.39
C LEU A 45 94.37 -36.39 35.70
N VAL A 46 93.25 -36.25 36.45
CA VAL A 46 93.03 -36.39 37.91
C VAL A 46 93.63 -35.37 38.88
N SER A 47 92.74 -34.59 39.53
CA SER A 47 92.59 -34.62 40.99
C SER A 47 91.31 -33.89 41.47
N LEU A 48 90.49 -34.66 42.17
CA LEU A 48 89.51 -34.36 43.24
C LEU A 48 89.07 -32.89 43.47
N GLY A 49 87.78 -32.64 43.22
CA GLY A 49 87.09 -31.46 43.78
C GLY A 49 85.72 -31.14 43.17
N GLY A 50 84.76 -32.08 43.21
CA GLY A 50 83.31 -31.76 43.17
C GLY A 50 82.68 -31.37 41.82
N GLY A 51 81.99 -32.33 41.18
CA GLY A 51 80.82 -32.09 40.31
C GLY A 51 81.10 -31.68 38.85
N GLY A 52 80.98 -32.64 37.92
CA GLY A 52 80.86 -32.36 36.49
C GLY A 52 81.71 -33.25 35.58
N LEU A 53 81.43 -34.56 35.56
CA LEU A 53 81.79 -35.37 34.39
C LEU A 53 80.95 -34.86 33.21
N LEU A 54 81.61 -34.54 32.09
CA LEU A 54 80.98 -34.36 30.78
C LEU A 54 80.27 -35.67 30.44
N ASP A 55 79.00 -35.76 30.83
CA ASP A 55 78.14 -36.87 30.46
C ASP A 55 77.87 -36.72 28.96
N VAL A 56 78.57 -37.52 28.15
CA VAL A 56 78.43 -37.54 26.70
C VAL A 56 76.96 -37.81 26.32
N GLY A 57 76.17 -38.48 27.18
CA GLY A 57 74.72 -38.68 26.99
C GLY A 57 73.86 -37.42 27.16
N SER A 58 74.36 -36.39 27.86
CA SER A 58 73.60 -35.16 28.14
C SER A 58 73.49 -34.22 26.94
N ALA A 59 74.56 -34.03 26.16
CA ALA A 59 74.53 -33.13 24.99
C ALA A 59 73.66 -33.69 23.85
N TYR A 60 73.71 -35.00 23.60
CA TYR A 60 72.86 -35.65 22.59
C TYR A 60 71.39 -35.70 23.02
N SER A 61 71.09 -35.92 24.30
CA SER A 61 69.71 -35.87 24.80
C SER A 61 69.13 -34.44 24.75
N LEU A 62 69.93 -33.41 25.03
CA LEU A 62 69.54 -32.01 24.82
C LEU A 62 69.31 -31.70 23.33
N GLN A 63 70.19 -32.17 22.43
CA GLN A 63 69.99 -32.02 20.98
C GLN A 63 68.69 -32.68 20.49
N ALA A 64 68.36 -33.88 20.99
CA ALA A 64 67.11 -34.57 20.65
C ALA A 64 65.87 -33.83 21.16
N ARG A 65 65.92 -33.32 22.40
CA ARG A 65 64.85 -32.45 22.95
C ARG A 65 64.67 -31.18 22.14
N ALA A 66 65.76 -30.57 21.71
CA ALA A 66 65.75 -29.38 20.90
C ALA A 66 65.11 -29.62 19.51
N GLN A 67 65.41 -30.76 18.87
CA GLN A 67 64.74 -31.20 17.64
C GLN A 67 63.24 -31.46 17.86
N SER A 68 62.88 -32.07 19.00
CA SER A 68 61.48 -32.29 19.38
C SER A 68 60.71 -30.98 19.58
N LEU A 69 61.35 -29.96 20.17
CA LEU A 69 60.77 -28.63 20.34
C LEU A 69 60.52 -27.93 18.99
N HIS A 70 61.49 -27.99 18.07
CA HIS A 70 61.30 -27.42 16.73
C HIS A 70 60.21 -28.16 15.92
N ALA A 71 60.11 -29.49 16.04
CA ALA A 71 59.00 -30.24 15.47
C ALA A 71 57.66 -29.86 16.11
N HIS A 72 57.65 -29.59 17.42
CA HIS A 72 56.49 -29.08 18.13
C HIS A 72 56.08 -27.69 17.64
N TRP A 73 57.00 -26.77 17.36
CA TRP A 73 56.70 -25.46 16.77
C TRP A 73 56.06 -25.58 15.39
N THR A 74 56.53 -26.51 14.56
CA THR A 74 55.90 -26.80 13.25
C THR A 74 54.45 -27.26 13.45
N SER A 75 54.20 -28.11 14.46
CA SER A 75 52.85 -28.51 14.85
C SER A 75 52.02 -27.36 15.40
N MET A 76 52.62 -26.46 16.20
CA MET A 76 51.94 -25.27 16.72
C MET A 76 51.46 -24.36 15.58
N VAL A 77 52.29 -24.14 14.55
CA VAL A 77 51.90 -23.38 13.35
C VAL A 77 50.78 -24.08 12.60
N ALA A 78 50.90 -25.40 12.38
CA ALA A 78 49.84 -26.20 11.75
C ALA A 78 48.50 -26.15 12.52
N ASN A 79 48.56 -25.93 13.84
CA ASN A 79 47.41 -25.81 14.73
C ASN A 79 47.01 -24.37 15.04
N GLY A 80 47.49 -23.39 14.26
CA GLY A 80 46.96 -22.02 14.24
C GLY A 80 47.77 -20.97 15.01
N ILE A 81 48.95 -21.31 15.53
CA ILE A 81 49.87 -20.31 16.08
C ILE A 81 50.51 -19.52 14.91
N PRO A 82 50.47 -18.17 14.92
CA PRO A 82 51.13 -17.36 13.91
C PRO A 82 52.65 -17.58 13.89
N GLU A 83 53.24 -17.71 12.70
CA GLU A 83 54.70 -17.83 12.53
C GLU A 83 55.46 -16.64 13.16
N THR A 84 54.82 -15.47 13.23
CA THR A 84 55.37 -14.27 13.86
C THR A 84 55.65 -14.46 15.35
N ASP A 85 54.86 -15.28 16.02
CA ASP A 85 54.89 -15.42 17.46
C ASP A 85 56.01 -16.39 17.88
N LEU A 86 56.39 -17.30 16.96
CA LEU A 86 57.51 -18.23 17.10
C LEU A 86 58.83 -17.69 16.52
N ALA A 87 58.82 -16.53 15.83
CA ALA A 87 59.96 -16.02 15.08
C ALA A 87 61.23 -15.76 15.92
N ALA A 88 61.11 -15.48 17.22
CA ALA A 88 62.25 -15.36 18.13
C ALA A 88 62.88 -16.73 18.43
N LEU A 89 62.07 -17.71 18.79
CA LEU A 89 62.49 -19.09 19.06
C LEU A 89 63.10 -19.77 17.83
N GLU A 90 62.50 -19.55 16.66
CA GLU A 90 63.02 -20.02 15.36
C GLU A 90 64.40 -19.47 15.01
N ARG A 91 64.67 -18.20 15.36
CA ARG A 91 65.99 -17.59 15.17
C ARG A 91 67.01 -18.20 16.12
N GLU A 92 66.67 -18.32 17.40
CA GLU A 92 67.55 -18.94 18.40
C GLU A 92 67.86 -20.41 18.08
N TRP A 93 66.89 -21.15 17.55
CA TRP A 93 67.09 -22.49 17.03
C TRP A 93 68.06 -22.52 15.85
N LYS A 94 67.88 -21.69 14.83
CA LYS A 94 68.80 -21.62 13.68
C LYS A 94 70.22 -21.28 14.11
N ASP A 95 70.37 -20.34 15.04
CA ASP A 95 71.67 -19.96 15.60
C ASP A 95 72.31 -21.13 16.37
N SER A 96 71.52 -21.92 17.10
CA SER A 96 72.01 -23.14 17.77
C SER A 96 72.52 -24.20 16.80
N GLN A 97 71.92 -24.32 15.62
CA GLN A 97 72.31 -25.35 14.64
C GLN A 97 73.52 -24.93 13.79
N ALA A 98 73.92 -23.65 13.82
CA ALA A 98 75.01 -23.10 13.02
C ALA A 98 76.40 -23.62 13.43
N SER A 99 76.57 -24.07 14.67
CA SER A 99 77.84 -24.61 15.20
C SER A 99 77.62 -25.95 15.91
N ARG A 100 78.19 -27.02 15.34
CA ARG A 100 78.02 -28.42 15.83
C ARG A 100 79.36 -29.04 16.21
N ILE A 101 79.39 -29.72 17.36
CA ILE A 101 80.54 -30.48 17.87
C ILE A 101 80.06 -31.91 18.06
N ILE A 102 80.67 -32.85 17.32
CA ILE A 102 80.37 -34.29 17.38
C ILE A 102 78.85 -34.55 17.32
N GLY A 103 78.18 -34.08 16.27
CA GLY A 103 76.75 -34.36 16.01
C GLY A 103 75.70 -33.56 16.81
N ALA A 104 76.07 -32.93 17.93
CA ALA A 104 75.19 -32.04 18.73
C ALA A 104 75.61 -30.57 18.61
N SER A 105 74.71 -29.63 18.89
CA SER A 105 75.05 -28.20 18.92
C SER A 105 76.15 -27.92 19.95
N ALA A 106 77.11 -27.06 19.57
CA ALA A 106 78.20 -26.61 20.43
C ALA A 106 77.69 -26.03 21.77
N MET A 107 76.50 -25.42 21.77
CA MET A 107 75.90 -24.84 22.98
C MET A 107 75.48 -25.86 24.03
N PHE A 108 75.22 -27.11 23.63
CA PHE A 108 74.82 -28.19 24.55
C PHE A 108 76.01 -28.84 25.26
N TRP A 109 77.24 -28.49 24.86
CA TRP A 109 78.47 -28.87 25.53
C TRP A 109 78.94 -27.84 26.57
N LEU A 110 78.28 -26.67 26.65
CA LEU A 110 78.61 -25.58 27.55
C LEU A 110 77.65 -25.55 28.77
N PRO A 111 78.11 -25.09 29.95
CA PRO A 111 77.24 -24.82 31.08
C PRO A 111 76.14 -23.82 30.67
N GLY A 112 74.88 -24.25 30.72
CA GLY A 112 73.71 -23.44 30.33
C GLY A 112 72.89 -23.98 29.15
N GLY A 113 73.37 -24.98 28.40
CA GLY A 113 72.62 -25.59 27.30
C GLY A 113 71.25 -26.17 27.71
N ALA A 114 71.17 -26.80 28.88
CA ALA A 114 69.91 -27.28 29.46
C ALA A 114 68.94 -26.13 29.79
N GLY A 115 69.44 -25.05 30.39
CA GLY A 115 68.63 -23.87 30.71
C GLY A 115 68.08 -23.17 29.47
N THR A 116 68.75 -23.23 28.32
CA THR A 116 68.18 -22.72 27.06
C THR A 116 67.04 -23.58 26.55
N ILE A 117 67.13 -24.91 26.63
CA ILE A 117 66.03 -25.82 26.28
C ILE A 117 64.83 -25.62 27.20
N ASP A 118 65.06 -25.47 28.51
CA ASP A 118 63.98 -25.21 29.47
C ASP A 118 63.30 -23.87 29.20
N ARG A 119 64.05 -22.83 28.82
CA ARG A 119 63.47 -21.53 28.41
C ARG A 119 62.68 -21.65 27.11
N TRP A 120 63.18 -22.36 26.11
CA TRP A 120 62.43 -22.57 24.86
C TRP A 120 61.13 -23.33 25.10
N GLN A 121 61.15 -24.38 25.93
CA GLN A 121 59.94 -25.09 26.33
C GLN A 121 58.96 -24.14 27.04
N ALA A 122 59.41 -23.43 28.07
CA ALA A 122 58.56 -22.51 28.82
C ALA A 122 57.96 -21.40 27.95
N GLU A 123 58.74 -20.85 27.01
CA GLU A 123 58.27 -19.81 26.09
C GLU A 123 57.28 -20.37 25.05
N SER A 124 57.51 -21.60 24.56
CA SER A 124 56.57 -22.30 23.65
C SER A 124 55.22 -22.55 24.34
N ASP A 125 55.27 -23.05 25.58
CA ASP A 125 54.07 -23.29 26.40
C ASP A 125 53.33 -21.98 26.69
N ARG A 126 54.07 -20.89 26.96
CA ARG A 126 53.51 -19.56 27.17
C ARG A 126 52.81 -19.04 25.92
N ILE A 127 53.43 -19.17 24.74
CA ILE A 127 52.84 -18.76 23.46
C ILE A 127 51.57 -19.58 23.20
N TRP A 128 51.64 -20.90 23.31
CA TRP A 128 50.49 -21.79 23.12
C TRP A 128 49.32 -21.41 24.05
N ALA A 129 49.58 -21.28 25.35
CA ALA A 129 48.54 -20.97 26.33
C ALA A 129 47.91 -19.58 26.11
N SER A 130 48.73 -18.59 25.75
CA SER A 130 48.27 -17.22 25.46
C SER A 130 47.33 -17.19 24.26
N ASP A 131 47.75 -17.79 23.15
CA ASP A 131 46.98 -17.79 21.91
C ASP A 131 45.73 -18.66 22.01
N LEU A 132 45.83 -19.84 22.61
CA LEU A 132 44.68 -20.70 22.88
C LEU A 132 43.61 -19.95 23.68
N SER A 133 44.01 -19.23 24.74
CA SER A 133 43.10 -18.41 25.54
C SER A 133 42.44 -17.29 24.73
N ARG A 134 43.24 -16.59 23.90
CA ARG A 134 42.76 -15.51 23.03
C ARG A 134 41.76 -16.01 21.98
N TYR A 135 42.10 -17.02 21.18
CA TYR A 135 41.21 -17.55 20.15
C TYR A 135 39.94 -18.16 20.74
N ARG A 136 40.04 -18.84 21.90
CA ARG A 136 38.88 -19.33 22.63
C ARG A 136 37.95 -18.20 23.08
N SER A 137 38.51 -17.09 23.57
CA SER A 137 37.74 -15.90 23.95
C SER A 137 37.05 -15.28 22.73
N ASP A 138 37.76 -15.11 21.61
CA ASP A 138 37.19 -14.56 20.39
C ASP A 138 36.05 -15.41 19.83
N ALA A 139 36.21 -16.74 19.83
CA ALA A 139 35.17 -17.68 19.43
C ALA A 139 33.94 -17.58 20.35
N LEU A 140 34.12 -17.46 21.67
CA LEU A 140 33.01 -17.27 22.62
C LEU A 140 32.24 -15.97 22.34
N VAL A 141 32.94 -14.87 22.02
CA VAL A 141 32.28 -13.61 21.64
C VAL A 141 31.47 -13.77 20.35
N ALA A 142 32.02 -14.48 19.35
CA ALA A 142 31.30 -14.78 18.11
C ALA A 142 30.05 -15.66 18.35
N GLU A 143 30.15 -16.65 19.25
CA GLU A 143 29.01 -17.49 19.68
C GLU A 143 27.90 -16.62 20.29
N GLN A 144 28.25 -15.75 21.24
CA GLN A 144 27.30 -14.87 21.92
C GLN A 144 26.62 -13.92 20.93
N SER A 145 27.39 -13.37 19.99
CA SER A 145 26.85 -12.52 18.93
C SER A 145 25.88 -13.28 18.02
N LEU A 146 26.19 -14.52 17.66
CA LEU A 146 25.32 -15.37 16.84
C LEU A 146 24.04 -15.77 17.60
N HIS A 147 24.18 -16.18 18.85
CA HIS A 147 23.06 -16.52 19.72
C HIS A 147 22.07 -15.35 19.86
N GLY A 148 22.60 -14.12 20.00
CA GLY A 148 21.78 -12.91 20.07
C GLY A 148 20.89 -12.66 18.85
N VAL A 149 21.28 -13.11 17.65
CA VAL A 149 20.53 -12.86 16.40
C VAL A 149 19.66 -14.02 15.95
N LEU A 150 19.90 -15.25 16.41
CA LEU A 150 19.19 -16.47 15.98
C LEU A 150 17.76 -16.64 16.54
N VAL A 151 17.17 -15.64 17.19
CA VAL A 151 15.91 -15.81 17.93
C VAL A 151 14.71 -16.08 16.98
N PRO A 152 13.97 -17.20 17.15
CA PRO A 152 14.12 -18.23 18.18
C PRO A 152 15.14 -19.33 17.82
N GLU A 153 16.08 -19.58 18.74
CA GLU A 153 17.01 -20.71 18.67
C GLU A 153 16.54 -21.84 19.60
N THR A 154 16.53 -23.08 19.12
CA THR A 154 16.18 -24.23 19.95
C THR A 154 17.32 -24.60 20.90
N HIS A 155 16.99 -25.17 22.06
CA HIS A 155 17.99 -25.70 23.00
C HIS A 155 18.93 -26.72 22.35
N ALA A 156 18.44 -27.56 21.44
CA ALA A 156 19.25 -28.56 20.75
C ALA A 156 20.30 -27.91 19.81
N GLN A 157 19.92 -26.88 19.05
CA GLN A 157 20.83 -26.16 18.16
C GLN A 157 21.93 -25.46 18.95
N ARG A 158 21.56 -24.77 20.04
CA ARG A 158 22.55 -24.12 20.89
C ARG A 158 23.47 -25.12 21.55
N LYS A 159 22.93 -26.25 22.04
CA LYS A 159 23.73 -27.31 22.66
C LYS A 159 24.77 -27.83 21.67
N ALA A 160 24.38 -28.18 20.45
CA ALA A 160 25.30 -28.68 19.43
C ALA A 160 26.45 -27.69 19.15
N ARG A 161 26.15 -26.38 19.11
CA ARG A 161 27.18 -25.34 18.94
C ARG A 161 28.14 -25.27 20.13
N LEU A 162 27.62 -25.36 21.35
CA LEU A 162 28.44 -25.35 22.58
C LEU A 162 29.25 -26.66 22.75
N ASP A 163 28.73 -27.78 22.27
CA ASP A 163 29.46 -29.05 22.24
C ASP A 163 30.67 -28.94 21.28
N ALA A 164 30.47 -28.40 20.07
CA ALA A 164 31.58 -28.15 19.13
C ALA A 164 32.65 -27.19 19.70
N PHE A 165 32.22 -26.19 20.48
CA PHE A 165 33.15 -25.32 21.22
C PHE A 165 33.93 -26.09 22.30
N ALA A 166 33.27 -27.01 23.01
CA ALA A 166 33.87 -27.80 24.09
C ALA A 166 34.85 -28.86 23.56
N GLU A 167 34.60 -29.38 22.35
CA GLU A 167 35.47 -30.36 21.66
C GLU A 167 36.70 -29.73 21.00
N SER A 168 36.72 -28.40 20.82
CA SER A 168 37.84 -27.66 20.22
C SER A 168 39.04 -27.61 21.16
N THR A 169 40.24 -27.92 20.66
CA THR A 169 41.46 -28.03 21.48
C THR A 169 42.63 -27.18 20.98
N THR A 170 42.56 -26.67 19.75
CA THR A 170 43.63 -25.89 19.13
C THR A 170 43.20 -24.45 18.80
N PRO A 171 44.14 -23.50 18.69
CA PRO A 171 43.86 -22.16 18.17
C PRO A 171 43.13 -22.15 16.81
N LEU A 172 43.49 -23.07 15.91
CA LEU A 172 42.85 -23.21 14.59
C LEU A 172 41.38 -23.64 14.67
N ASP A 173 41.03 -24.55 15.58
CA ASP A 173 39.64 -24.96 15.79
C ASP A 173 38.78 -23.76 16.19
N PHE A 174 39.25 -23.00 17.19
CA PHE A 174 38.56 -21.80 17.67
C PHE A 174 38.51 -20.68 16.62
N ALA A 175 39.58 -20.50 15.83
CA ALA A 175 39.59 -19.52 14.74
C ALA A 175 38.55 -19.86 13.66
N THR A 176 38.38 -21.15 13.34
CA THR A 176 37.39 -21.64 12.37
C THR A 176 35.97 -21.37 12.89
N LEU A 177 35.68 -21.74 14.14
CA LEU A 177 34.38 -21.47 14.78
C LEU A 177 34.08 -19.97 14.83
N ARG A 178 35.06 -19.14 15.21
CA ARG A 178 34.93 -17.68 15.25
C ARG A 178 34.50 -17.14 13.88
N ASP A 179 35.17 -17.53 12.81
CA ASP A 179 34.93 -17.01 11.47
C ASP A 179 33.56 -17.46 10.92
N GLU A 180 33.19 -18.71 11.14
CA GLU A 180 31.88 -19.25 10.77
C GLU A 180 30.74 -18.55 11.52
N TRP A 181 30.84 -18.43 12.84
CA TRP A 181 29.79 -17.78 13.63
C TRP A 181 29.70 -16.29 13.37
N THR A 182 30.83 -15.61 13.14
CA THR A 182 30.84 -14.20 12.74
C THR A 182 30.15 -13.99 11.40
N LEU A 183 30.40 -14.89 10.45
CA LEU A 183 29.76 -14.86 9.14
C LEU A 183 28.24 -15.08 9.27
N GLN A 184 27.83 -16.10 10.02
CA GLN A 184 26.41 -16.39 10.29
C GLN A 184 25.71 -15.24 11.03
N ALA A 185 26.35 -14.65 12.04
CA ALA A 185 25.78 -13.55 12.82
C ALA A 185 25.47 -12.31 11.96
N ARG A 186 26.24 -12.10 10.88
CA ARG A 186 25.97 -11.04 9.89
C ARG A 186 24.87 -11.42 8.91
N LEU A 187 24.78 -12.70 8.53
CA LEU A 187 23.85 -13.18 7.52
C LEU A 187 22.41 -13.31 8.05
N VAL A 188 22.23 -13.81 9.27
CA VAL A 188 20.91 -14.08 9.86
C VAL A 188 19.97 -12.86 9.83
N PRO A 189 20.39 -11.64 10.23
CA PRO A 189 19.52 -10.47 10.14
C PRO A 189 19.15 -10.09 8.70
N LEU A 190 20.04 -10.35 7.73
CA LEU A 190 19.77 -10.08 6.31
C LEU A 190 18.73 -11.06 5.76
N ASP A 191 18.86 -12.34 6.12
CA ASP A 191 17.91 -13.38 5.76
C ASP A 191 16.51 -13.09 6.29
N GLN A 192 16.42 -12.71 7.58
CA GLN A 192 15.16 -12.33 8.21
C GLN A 192 14.52 -11.13 7.49
N ARG A 193 15.31 -10.12 7.12
CA ARG A 193 14.82 -8.97 6.34
C ARG A 193 14.30 -9.41 4.98
N ILE A 194 15.06 -10.20 4.22
CA ILE A 194 14.66 -10.72 2.90
C ILE A 194 13.35 -11.51 3.02
N ALA A 195 13.25 -12.42 3.99
CA ALA A 195 12.03 -13.20 4.23
C ALA A 195 10.84 -12.31 4.57
N SER A 196 11.02 -11.29 5.42
CA SER A 196 9.96 -10.33 5.75
C SER A 196 9.51 -9.52 4.53
N SER A 197 10.45 -9.11 3.67
CA SER A 197 10.15 -8.36 2.45
C SER A 197 9.41 -9.22 1.43
N VAL A 198 9.80 -10.49 1.27
CA VAL A 198 9.08 -11.47 0.43
C VAL A 198 7.63 -11.64 0.91
N ALA A 199 7.43 -11.84 2.22
CA ALA A 199 6.09 -11.93 2.81
C ALA A 199 5.28 -10.63 2.60
N GLY A 200 5.92 -9.47 2.76
CA GLY A 200 5.32 -8.16 2.51
C GLY A 200 4.88 -7.99 1.06
N VAL A 201 5.72 -8.34 0.09
CA VAL A 201 5.41 -8.35 -1.34
C VAL A 201 4.23 -9.29 -1.63
N GLY A 202 4.25 -10.52 -1.08
CA GLY A 202 3.14 -11.47 -1.22
C GLY A 202 1.81 -10.90 -0.71
N GLY A 203 1.81 -10.24 0.44
CA GLY A 203 0.63 -9.56 0.99
C GLY A 203 0.12 -8.42 0.09
N LEU A 204 1.01 -7.66 -0.56
CA LEU A 204 0.63 -6.62 -1.52
C LEU A 204 0.03 -7.20 -2.80
N LEU A 205 0.58 -8.31 -3.32
CA LEU A 205 0.02 -9.01 -4.48
C LEU A 205 -1.38 -9.57 -4.20
N GLN A 206 -1.59 -10.13 -3.00
CA GLN A 206 -2.93 -10.56 -2.57
C GLN A 206 -3.93 -9.39 -2.52
N LYS A 207 -3.51 -8.23 -2.00
CA LYS A 207 -4.33 -7.00 -2.04
C LYS A 207 -4.63 -6.58 -3.48
N ALA A 208 -3.65 -6.61 -4.37
CA ALA A 208 -3.83 -6.28 -5.79
C ALA A 208 -4.87 -7.22 -6.45
N ASN A 209 -4.78 -8.52 -6.17
CA ASN A 209 -5.72 -9.52 -6.67
C ASN A 209 -7.16 -9.29 -6.19
N LYS A 210 -7.34 -8.86 -4.94
CA LYS A 210 -8.66 -8.48 -4.40
C LYS A 210 -9.25 -7.25 -5.08
N LEU A 211 -8.41 -6.34 -5.56
CA LEU A 211 -8.82 -5.18 -6.36
C LEU A 211 -9.07 -5.53 -7.84
N GLY A 212 -8.87 -6.78 -8.26
CA GLY A 212 -9.05 -7.21 -9.65
C GLY A 212 -7.83 -6.99 -10.56
N ILE A 213 -6.69 -6.60 -9.99
CA ILE A 213 -5.43 -6.45 -10.72
C ILE A 213 -4.81 -7.84 -10.89
N ARG A 214 -4.42 -8.21 -12.11
CA ARG A 214 -3.93 -9.55 -12.47
C ARG A 214 -2.46 -9.58 -12.90
N SER A 215 -1.86 -8.41 -13.13
CA SER A 215 -0.47 -8.29 -13.50
C SER A 215 0.46 -8.52 -12.30
N ASP A 216 1.51 -9.32 -12.51
CA ASP A 216 2.50 -9.68 -11.49
C ASP A 216 3.91 -9.22 -11.89
N PRO A 217 4.32 -7.99 -11.50
CA PRO A 217 5.69 -7.52 -11.73
C PRO A 217 6.70 -8.08 -10.72
N ALA A 218 6.26 -8.89 -9.75
CA ALA A 218 7.11 -9.42 -8.68
C ALA A 218 7.68 -10.81 -9.00
N ALA A 219 7.08 -11.54 -9.95
CA ALA A 219 7.39 -12.94 -10.23
C ALA A 219 8.89 -13.26 -10.34
N ASP A 220 9.66 -12.52 -11.16
CA ASP A 220 11.10 -12.75 -11.34
C ASP A 220 11.89 -12.52 -10.04
N LEU A 221 11.59 -11.44 -9.31
CA LEU A 221 12.33 -11.12 -8.09
C LEU A 221 12.00 -12.09 -6.95
N LEU A 222 10.76 -12.58 -6.87
CA LEU A 222 10.37 -13.62 -5.94
C LEU A 222 11.06 -14.95 -6.25
N ALA A 223 11.18 -15.32 -7.53
CA ALA A 223 11.93 -16.51 -7.93
C ALA A 223 13.42 -16.41 -7.57
N ARG A 224 14.03 -15.23 -7.71
CA ARG A 224 15.42 -14.98 -7.25
C ARG A 224 15.56 -15.07 -5.74
N ALA A 225 14.56 -14.58 -4.99
CA ALA A 225 14.55 -14.67 -3.53
C ALA A 225 14.39 -16.11 -3.03
N ASP A 226 13.62 -16.93 -3.75
CA ASP A 226 13.51 -18.36 -3.47
C ASP A 226 14.85 -19.08 -3.71
N ALA A 227 15.45 -18.87 -4.88
CA ALA A 227 16.77 -19.44 -5.22
C ALA A 227 17.88 -19.01 -4.26
N TYR A 228 17.78 -17.81 -3.68
CA TYR A 228 18.73 -17.31 -2.68
C TYR A 228 18.82 -18.20 -1.43
N THR A 229 17.72 -18.85 -1.04
CA THR A 229 17.68 -19.69 0.17
C THR A 229 18.51 -20.97 0.05
N GLY A 230 18.76 -21.44 -1.19
CA GLY A 230 19.55 -22.63 -1.47
C GLY A 230 21.04 -22.39 -1.72
N LEU A 231 21.53 -21.14 -1.57
CA LEU A 231 22.93 -20.79 -1.80
C LEU A 231 23.81 -21.04 -0.57
N GLU A 232 25.11 -21.23 -0.80
CA GLU A 232 26.11 -21.33 0.26
C GLU A 232 26.29 -20.01 1.02
N THR A 233 26.74 -20.07 2.29
CA THR A 233 26.80 -18.92 3.21
C THR A 233 27.55 -17.70 2.62
N LYS A 234 28.70 -17.93 1.97
CA LYS A 234 29.50 -16.85 1.36
C LYS A 234 28.79 -16.21 0.16
N GLU A 235 28.11 -17.02 -0.65
CA GLU A 235 27.34 -16.55 -1.81
C GLU A 235 26.10 -15.77 -1.39
N ARG A 236 25.42 -16.23 -0.33
CA ARG A 236 24.29 -15.52 0.28
C ARG A 236 24.72 -14.16 0.80
N LEU A 237 25.84 -14.07 1.51
CA LEU A 237 26.35 -12.78 1.98
C LEU A 237 26.62 -11.82 0.81
N ALA A 238 27.25 -12.32 -0.27
CA ALA A 238 27.57 -11.51 -1.45
C ALA A 238 26.33 -10.95 -2.18
N ARG A 239 25.19 -11.66 -2.14
CA ARG A 239 23.95 -11.28 -2.85
C ARG A 239 22.90 -10.59 -1.97
N ALA A 240 22.99 -10.74 -0.65
CA ALA A 240 21.98 -10.30 0.30
C ALA A 240 21.61 -8.81 0.18
N GLU A 241 22.62 -7.94 0.07
CA GLU A 241 22.41 -6.50 0.07
C GLU A 241 21.68 -6.01 -1.19
N MET A 242 22.05 -6.54 -2.36
CA MET A 242 21.38 -6.21 -3.62
C MET A 242 19.93 -6.71 -3.60
N LEU A 243 19.71 -7.97 -3.20
CA LEU A 243 18.37 -8.56 -3.12
C LEU A 243 17.47 -7.77 -2.15
N THR A 244 17.99 -7.41 -0.98
CA THR A 244 17.26 -6.58 0.01
C THR A 244 16.84 -5.24 -0.58
N ARG A 245 17.74 -4.54 -1.28
CA ARG A 245 17.42 -3.26 -1.95
C ARG A 245 16.38 -3.43 -3.05
N SER A 246 16.51 -4.45 -3.89
CA SER A 246 15.55 -4.74 -4.95
C SER A 246 14.16 -5.05 -4.39
N LEU A 247 14.07 -5.86 -3.33
CA LEU A 247 12.79 -6.19 -2.68
C LEU A 247 12.14 -4.96 -2.03
N ALA A 248 12.93 -4.11 -1.36
CA ALA A 248 12.43 -2.86 -0.79
C ALA A 248 11.89 -1.91 -1.87
N GLY A 249 12.61 -1.78 -3.00
CA GLY A 249 12.16 -1.00 -4.14
C GLY A 249 10.87 -1.55 -4.76
N LEU A 250 10.78 -2.86 -4.97
CA LEU A 250 9.57 -3.52 -5.45
C LEU A 250 8.38 -3.29 -4.50
N GLN A 251 8.59 -3.45 -3.20
CA GLN A 251 7.55 -3.24 -2.19
C GLN A 251 7.01 -1.80 -2.25
N SER A 252 7.90 -0.80 -2.33
CA SER A 252 7.52 0.61 -2.50
C SER A 252 6.72 0.85 -3.79
N ASN A 253 7.20 0.29 -4.92
CA ASN A 253 6.50 0.39 -6.20
C ASN A 253 5.11 -0.25 -6.17
N LEU A 254 4.97 -1.42 -5.53
CA LEU A 254 3.67 -2.10 -5.36
C LEU A 254 2.72 -1.30 -4.46
N GLN A 255 3.23 -0.69 -3.39
CA GLN A 255 2.44 0.20 -2.53
C GLN A 255 1.91 1.41 -3.30
N GLY A 256 2.77 2.10 -4.05
CA GLY A 256 2.38 3.22 -4.89
C GLY A 256 1.35 2.82 -5.95
N ARG A 257 1.53 1.64 -6.56
CA ARG A 257 0.59 1.06 -7.52
C ARG A 257 -0.78 0.76 -6.91
N LEU A 258 -0.85 0.20 -5.70
CA LEU A 258 -2.11 -0.02 -4.98
C LEU A 258 -2.81 1.28 -4.60
N ALA A 259 -2.06 2.29 -4.16
CA ALA A 259 -2.62 3.61 -3.85
C ALA A 259 -3.24 4.25 -5.11
N ALA A 260 -2.53 4.20 -6.25
CA ALA A 260 -3.05 4.70 -7.52
C ALA A 260 -4.28 3.91 -8.00
N ALA A 261 -4.31 2.58 -7.79
CA ALA A 261 -5.46 1.76 -8.12
C ALA A 261 -6.71 2.15 -7.33
N ALA A 262 -6.58 2.43 -6.02
CA ALA A 262 -7.70 2.86 -5.18
C ALA A 262 -8.29 4.19 -5.64
N VAL A 263 -7.44 5.17 -6.01
CA VAL A 263 -7.88 6.44 -6.60
C VAL A 263 -8.60 6.20 -7.92
N THR A 264 -8.11 5.28 -8.74
CA THR A 264 -8.74 4.94 -10.02
C THR A 264 -10.14 4.32 -9.81
N GLN A 265 -10.32 3.47 -8.78
CA GLN A 265 -11.64 2.91 -8.43
C GLN A 265 -12.65 3.99 -8.04
N GLN A 266 -12.23 5.01 -7.28
CA GLN A 266 -13.08 6.16 -6.97
C GLN A 266 -13.44 6.94 -8.24
N ALA A 267 -12.49 7.12 -9.17
CA ALA A 267 -12.75 7.78 -10.44
C ALA A 267 -13.76 7.01 -11.31
N PHE A 268 -13.76 5.68 -11.27
CA PHE A 268 -14.78 4.86 -11.95
C PHE A 268 -16.18 5.11 -11.39
N GLN A 269 -16.31 5.13 -10.06
CA GLN A 269 -17.59 5.39 -9.40
C GLN A 269 -18.14 6.76 -9.81
N HIS A 270 -17.32 7.81 -9.66
CA HIS A 270 -17.71 9.16 -10.02
C HIS A 270 -18.07 9.30 -11.51
N ALA A 271 -17.27 8.76 -12.43
CA ALA A 271 -17.58 8.79 -13.86
C ALA A 271 -18.90 8.07 -14.17
N THR A 272 -19.20 6.96 -13.48
CA THR A 272 -20.45 6.22 -13.66
C THR A 272 -21.65 7.02 -13.14
N GLU A 273 -21.52 7.71 -12.01
CA GLU A 273 -22.54 8.59 -11.45
C GLU A 273 -22.88 9.74 -12.41
N GLU A 274 -21.86 10.42 -12.95
CA GLU A 274 -22.07 11.52 -13.91
C GLU A 274 -22.70 11.03 -15.23
N ILE A 275 -22.29 9.86 -15.73
CA ILE A 275 -22.92 9.23 -16.89
C ILE A 275 -24.39 8.88 -16.61
N ALA A 276 -24.70 8.34 -15.44
CA ALA A 276 -26.06 8.00 -15.05
C ALA A 276 -26.93 9.27 -14.94
N LEU A 277 -26.38 10.35 -14.41
CA LEU A 277 -27.05 11.65 -14.39
C LEU A 277 -27.30 12.17 -15.80
N ALA A 278 -26.29 12.19 -16.68
CA ALA A 278 -26.46 12.60 -18.07
C ALA A 278 -27.51 11.76 -18.82
N THR A 279 -27.57 10.45 -18.55
CA THR A 279 -28.59 9.54 -19.08
C THR A 279 -30.00 9.94 -18.64
N LEU A 280 -30.17 10.39 -17.39
CA LEU A 280 -31.46 10.85 -16.86
C LEU A 280 -31.99 12.08 -17.62
N TYR A 281 -31.10 12.94 -18.12
CA TYR A 281 -31.41 14.08 -18.98
C TYR A 281 -31.59 13.71 -20.47
N GLY A 282 -31.54 12.42 -20.82
CA GLY A 282 -31.71 11.95 -22.20
C GLY A 282 -30.53 12.25 -23.12
N LEU A 283 -29.34 12.48 -22.56
CA LEU A 283 -28.13 12.79 -23.33
C LEU A 283 -27.50 11.50 -23.89
N ASP A 284 -26.92 11.57 -25.09
CA ASP A 284 -26.14 10.46 -25.65
C ASP A 284 -24.81 10.31 -24.90
N VAL A 285 -24.68 9.23 -24.14
CA VAL A 285 -23.52 8.90 -23.31
C VAL A 285 -22.73 7.70 -23.85
N SER A 286 -23.05 7.21 -25.05
CA SER A 286 -22.46 5.99 -25.62
C SER A 286 -20.93 6.04 -25.71
N SER A 287 -20.38 7.20 -26.09
CA SER A 287 -18.93 7.42 -26.16
C SER A 287 -18.25 7.36 -24.79
N TYR A 288 -18.88 7.92 -23.76
CA TYR A 288 -18.40 7.89 -22.38
C TYR A 288 -18.42 6.47 -21.80
N GLN A 289 -19.53 5.75 -22.00
CA GLN A 289 -19.67 4.35 -21.59
C GLN A 289 -18.59 3.47 -22.25
N SER A 290 -18.32 3.68 -23.54
CA SER A 290 -17.27 2.95 -24.26
C SER A 290 -15.88 3.20 -23.69
N ARG A 291 -15.55 4.45 -23.34
CA ARG A 291 -14.28 4.80 -22.68
C ARG A 291 -14.15 4.15 -21.30
N VAL A 292 -15.21 4.23 -20.48
CA VAL A 292 -15.24 3.58 -19.15
C VAL A 292 -15.04 2.06 -19.26
N ALA A 293 -15.71 1.41 -20.22
CA ALA A 293 -15.52 -0.02 -20.48
C ALA A 293 -14.08 -0.37 -20.90
N GLY A 294 -13.49 0.44 -21.80
CA GLY A 294 -12.09 0.29 -22.20
C GLY A 294 -11.12 0.43 -21.02
N ASN A 295 -11.35 1.43 -20.15
CA ASN A 295 -10.58 1.65 -18.93
C ASN A 295 -10.71 0.49 -17.95
N HIS A 296 -11.90 -0.08 -17.76
CA HIS A 296 -12.11 -1.27 -16.93
C HIS A 296 -11.29 -2.46 -17.43
N ALA A 297 -11.28 -2.69 -18.75
CA ALA A 297 -10.48 -3.76 -19.35
C ALA A 297 -8.97 -3.53 -19.16
N ALA A 298 -8.51 -2.28 -19.26
CA ALA A 298 -7.11 -1.91 -19.04
C ALA A 298 -6.67 -2.06 -17.57
N PHE A 299 -7.53 -1.69 -16.61
CA PHE A 299 -7.25 -1.68 -15.18
C PHE A 299 -6.63 -2.99 -14.67
N ALA A 300 -7.14 -4.14 -15.11
CA ALA A 300 -6.66 -5.45 -14.67
C ALA A 300 -5.21 -5.76 -15.08
N ARG A 301 -4.68 -5.08 -16.12
CA ARG A 301 -3.38 -5.36 -16.73
C ARG A 301 -2.29 -4.36 -16.34
N VAL A 302 -2.62 -3.31 -15.60
CA VAL A 302 -1.71 -2.22 -15.24
C VAL A 302 -0.50 -2.70 -14.44
N LEU A 303 0.70 -2.37 -14.91
CA LEU A 303 2.00 -2.72 -14.30
C LEU A 303 2.57 -1.60 -13.44
N THR A 304 2.20 -0.34 -13.68
CA THR A 304 2.80 0.82 -13.01
C THR A 304 1.77 1.78 -12.42
N ALA A 305 2.18 2.61 -11.45
CA ALA A 305 1.33 3.67 -10.92
C ALA A 305 0.99 4.75 -11.98
N GLY A 306 1.90 5.00 -12.93
CA GLY A 306 1.69 5.99 -14.01
C GLY A 306 0.58 5.58 -14.97
N GLU A 307 0.46 4.29 -15.27
CA GLU A 307 -0.65 3.75 -16.07
C GLU A 307 -2.00 3.90 -15.36
N PHE A 308 -2.06 3.67 -14.03
CA PHE A 308 -3.28 3.97 -13.25
C PHE A 308 -3.62 5.46 -13.28
N ALA A 309 -2.62 6.33 -13.21
CA ALA A 309 -2.82 7.78 -13.30
C ALA A 309 -3.39 8.18 -14.66
N ALA A 310 -2.97 7.54 -15.76
CA ALA A 310 -3.53 7.77 -17.10
C ALA A 310 -5.01 7.36 -17.17
N ILE A 311 -5.36 6.17 -16.65
CA ILE A 311 -6.78 5.72 -16.56
C ILE A 311 -7.59 6.70 -15.72
N THR A 312 -7.07 7.12 -14.56
CA THR A 312 -7.73 8.09 -13.68
C THR A 312 -7.97 9.42 -14.41
N ALA A 313 -7.00 9.92 -15.17
CA ALA A 313 -7.14 11.15 -15.92
C ALA A 313 -8.23 11.05 -17.00
N ASP A 314 -8.29 9.92 -17.73
CA ASP A 314 -9.34 9.67 -18.71
C ASP A 314 -10.73 9.64 -18.06
N LEU A 315 -10.89 8.92 -16.94
CA LEU A 315 -12.15 8.85 -16.19
C LEU A 315 -12.60 10.23 -15.68
N LYS A 316 -11.67 11.07 -15.21
CA LYS A 316 -11.99 12.45 -14.81
C LYS A 316 -12.45 13.30 -16.00
N GLN A 317 -11.86 13.12 -17.18
CA GLN A 317 -12.33 13.79 -18.39
C GLN A 317 -13.72 13.32 -18.82
N VAL A 318 -14.00 12.02 -18.66
CA VAL A 318 -15.35 11.47 -18.90
C VAL A 318 -16.37 12.11 -17.96
N ALA A 319 -16.08 12.11 -16.66
CA ALA A 319 -16.96 12.72 -15.65
C ALA A 319 -17.21 14.21 -15.94
N ALA A 320 -16.15 14.98 -16.16
CA ALA A 320 -16.26 16.40 -16.49
C ALA A 320 -17.01 16.66 -17.81
N GLY A 321 -16.86 15.78 -18.81
CA GLY A 321 -17.60 15.87 -20.06
C GLY A 321 -19.09 15.62 -19.87
N ALA A 322 -19.46 14.61 -19.08
CA ALA A 322 -20.85 14.30 -18.75
C ALA A 322 -21.50 15.42 -17.93
N ASP A 323 -20.84 15.92 -16.88
CA ASP A 323 -21.30 17.06 -16.08
C ASP A 323 -21.48 18.32 -16.95
N HIS A 324 -20.51 18.64 -17.80
CA HIS A 324 -20.62 19.78 -18.71
C HIS A 324 -21.81 19.65 -19.66
N ALA A 325 -22.09 18.45 -20.18
CA ALA A 325 -23.24 18.20 -21.04
C ALA A 325 -24.57 18.41 -20.29
N VAL A 326 -24.65 17.98 -19.03
CA VAL A 326 -25.80 18.24 -18.15
C VAL A 326 -25.97 19.74 -17.89
N TYR A 327 -24.87 20.45 -17.58
CA TYR A 327 -24.88 21.89 -17.40
C TYR A 327 -25.41 22.62 -18.64
N VAL A 328 -24.92 22.25 -19.83
CA VAL A 328 -25.40 22.81 -21.10
C VAL A 328 -26.90 22.54 -21.27
N ALA A 329 -27.37 21.32 -20.99
CA ALA A 329 -28.78 20.97 -21.10
C ALA A 329 -29.66 21.82 -20.16
N LEU A 330 -29.22 22.04 -18.92
CA LEU A 330 -29.90 22.88 -17.93
C LEU A 330 -29.86 24.39 -18.28
N SER A 331 -28.84 24.84 -19.01
CA SER A 331 -28.69 26.24 -19.43
C SER A 331 -29.55 26.62 -20.64
N GLN A 332 -30.18 25.64 -21.30
CA GLN A 332 -31.01 25.84 -22.47
C GLN A 332 -32.49 25.84 -22.10
N THR A 333 -33.29 26.55 -22.89
CA THR A 333 -34.75 26.39 -22.83
C THR A 333 -35.17 25.22 -23.71
N ARG A 334 -35.89 24.25 -23.13
CA ARG A 334 -36.45 23.08 -23.79
C ARG A 334 -37.96 23.07 -23.55
N VAL A 335 -38.73 22.87 -24.61
CA VAL A 335 -40.19 22.72 -24.56
C VAL A 335 -40.56 21.48 -25.35
N ILE A 336 -41.37 20.62 -24.76
CA ILE A 336 -41.81 19.36 -25.33
C ILE A 336 -42.92 19.65 -26.35
N PRO A 337 -42.76 19.23 -27.62
CA PRO A 337 -43.85 19.32 -28.60
C PRO A 337 -44.89 18.22 -28.38
N GLY A 338 -46.07 18.37 -28.99
CA GLY A 338 -47.08 17.30 -29.04
C GLY A 338 -47.90 17.11 -27.74
N VAL A 339 -47.76 18.00 -26.76
CA VAL A 339 -48.66 18.05 -25.60
C VAL A 339 -49.77 19.06 -25.90
N ALA A 340 -50.98 18.58 -26.19
CA ALA A 340 -52.14 19.43 -26.38
C ALA A 340 -52.52 20.11 -25.05
N PHE A 341 -52.86 21.40 -25.12
CA PHE A 341 -53.41 22.11 -23.97
C PHE A 341 -54.92 21.88 -23.89
N ILE A 342 -55.42 21.51 -22.71
CA ILE A 342 -56.84 21.18 -22.46
C ILE A 342 -57.26 21.85 -21.14
N TYR A 343 -58.33 22.66 -21.20
CA TYR A 343 -58.94 23.22 -19.99
C TYR A 343 -59.75 22.14 -19.25
N GLN A 344 -59.79 22.22 -17.92
CA GLN A 344 -60.64 21.34 -17.14
C GLN A 344 -62.13 21.62 -17.38
N ASN A 345 -62.95 20.58 -17.49
CA ASN A 345 -64.39 20.70 -17.73
C ASN A 345 -65.22 20.69 -16.43
N HIS A 346 -64.65 20.24 -15.32
CA HIS A 346 -65.26 20.27 -13.98
C HIS A 346 -64.40 21.05 -12.98
N PRO A 347 -64.99 21.65 -11.92
CA PRO A 347 -64.28 22.36 -10.86
C PRO A 347 -63.08 21.63 -10.23
N LEU A 348 -63.18 20.31 -10.06
CA LEU A 348 -62.15 19.47 -9.41
C LEU A 348 -61.66 18.37 -10.36
N SER A 349 -61.40 18.68 -11.63
CA SER A 349 -60.89 17.72 -12.64
C SER A 349 -59.49 18.05 -13.14
N CYS A 350 -58.68 18.72 -12.30
CA CYS A 350 -57.35 19.18 -12.72
C CYS A 350 -56.40 18.02 -13.03
N GLU A 351 -56.57 16.90 -12.33
CA GLU A 351 -55.78 15.68 -12.44
C GLU A 351 -56.09 14.93 -13.72
N GLU A 352 -57.36 14.81 -14.06
CA GLU A 352 -57.82 14.18 -15.29
C GLU A 352 -57.51 15.05 -16.51
N ALA A 353 -57.65 16.38 -16.39
CA ALA A 353 -57.24 17.32 -17.43
C ALA A 353 -55.73 17.23 -17.68
N ALA A 354 -54.90 17.24 -16.63
CA ALA A 354 -53.46 17.10 -16.75
C ALA A 354 -53.04 15.74 -17.33
N THR A 355 -53.68 14.65 -16.90
CA THR A 355 -53.45 13.31 -17.43
C THR A 355 -53.84 13.22 -18.91
N SER A 356 -55.00 13.76 -19.28
CA SER A 356 -55.46 13.85 -20.67
C SER A 356 -54.47 14.63 -21.55
N MET A 357 -54.00 15.79 -21.09
CA MET A 357 -52.97 16.57 -21.77
C MET A 357 -51.69 15.76 -21.97
N ALA A 358 -51.15 15.13 -20.93
CA ALA A 358 -49.91 14.37 -21.02
C ALA A 358 -50.00 13.15 -21.97
N LEU A 359 -51.15 12.47 -22.00
CA LEU A 359 -51.42 11.35 -22.91
C LEU A 359 -51.35 11.73 -24.39
N THR A 360 -51.69 12.98 -24.74
CA THR A 360 -51.63 13.44 -26.13
C THR A 360 -50.21 13.40 -26.72
N HIS A 361 -49.17 13.46 -25.88
CA HIS A 361 -47.79 13.31 -26.31
C HIS A 361 -47.51 11.94 -26.94
N GLN A 362 -48.24 10.92 -26.50
CA GLN A 362 -48.18 9.56 -27.02
C GLN A 362 -49.25 9.30 -28.10
N GLY A 363 -49.97 10.33 -28.54
CA GLY A 363 -51.10 10.20 -29.47
C GLY A 363 -52.33 9.53 -28.86
N ILE A 364 -52.41 9.45 -27.53
CA ILE A 364 -53.57 8.89 -26.81
C ILE A 364 -54.51 10.04 -26.44
N HIS A 365 -55.78 9.92 -26.81
CA HIS A 365 -56.80 10.94 -26.57
C HIS A 365 -57.91 10.39 -25.68
N LEU A 366 -57.82 10.65 -24.37
CA LEU A 366 -58.88 10.35 -23.41
C LEU A 366 -59.54 11.65 -22.94
N SER A 367 -60.87 11.66 -22.87
CA SER A 367 -61.59 12.78 -22.25
C SER A 367 -61.49 12.71 -20.72
N GLN A 368 -61.68 13.86 -20.06
CA GLN A 368 -61.72 13.93 -18.60
C GLN A 368 -62.83 13.04 -18.03
N ASP A 369 -64.01 13.06 -18.65
CA ASP A 369 -65.16 12.25 -18.24
C ASP A 369 -64.89 10.75 -18.36
N GLN A 370 -64.14 10.32 -19.39
CA GLN A 370 -63.72 8.93 -19.53
C GLN A 370 -62.77 8.54 -18.39
N ILE A 371 -61.77 9.39 -18.09
CA ILE A 371 -60.84 9.13 -17.00
C ILE A 371 -61.60 9.08 -15.66
N LEU A 372 -62.44 10.06 -15.37
CA LEU A 372 -63.26 10.11 -14.14
C LEU A 372 -64.15 8.87 -14.00
N HIS A 373 -64.81 8.46 -15.08
CA HIS A 373 -65.67 7.28 -15.10
C HIS A 373 -64.88 5.99 -14.78
N GLU A 374 -63.67 5.84 -15.32
CA GLU A 374 -62.84 4.66 -15.10
C GLU A 374 -62.06 4.69 -13.77
N VAL A 375 -61.73 5.88 -13.26
CA VAL A 375 -61.18 6.06 -11.90
C VAL A 375 -62.24 5.71 -10.87
N GLY A 376 -63.50 6.09 -11.11
CA GLY A 376 -64.60 5.97 -10.17
C GLY A 376 -64.51 6.99 -9.03
N ALA A 377 -65.60 7.21 -8.31
CA ALA A 377 -65.65 8.18 -7.22
C ALA A 377 -66.26 7.60 -5.94
N ASP A 378 -65.63 7.87 -4.81
CA ASP A 378 -66.18 7.64 -3.49
C ASP A 378 -66.91 8.90 -3.00
N LEU A 379 -68.24 8.84 -3.01
CA LEU A 379 -69.11 9.96 -2.68
C LEU A 379 -69.48 10.04 -1.19
N ARG A 380 -68.88 9.18 -0.34
CA ARG A 380 -69.14 9.26 1.11
C ARG A 380 -68.64 10.59 1.67
N PRO A 381 -69.44 11.27 2.53
CA PRO A 381 -69.09 12.58 3.05
C PRO A 381 -67.96 12.50 4.08
N MET A 382 -67.12 13.52 4.12
CA MET A 382 -66.13 13.70 5.18
C MET A 382 -66.80 13.77 6.56
N TYR A 383 -66.16 13.20 7.58
CA TYR A 383 -66.52 13.45 8.99
C TYR A 383 -65.28 13.61 9.87
N VAL A 384 -65.44 14.18 11.07
CA VAL A 384 -64.37 14.25 12.07
C VAL A 384 -64.59 13.15 13.11
N ASP A 385 -63.58 12.32 13.38
CA ASP A 385 -63.70 11.24 14.36
C ASP A 385 -63.56 11.73 15.82
N GLY A 386 -63.76 10.83 16.78
CA GLY A 386 -63.66 11.14 18.21
C GLY A 386 -62.28 11.58 18.70
N ALA A 387 -61.23 11.44 17.88
CA ALA A 387 -59.88 11.93 18.15
C ALA A 387 -59.60 13.29 17.46
N GLY A 388 -60.61 13.90 16.82
CA GLY A 388 -60.49 15.17 16.12
C GLY A 388 -59.84 15.07 14.74
N ARG A 389 -59.72 13.87 14.16
CA ARG A 389 -59.11 13.67 12.84
C ARG A 389 -60.16 13.74 11.74
N VAL A 390 -59.82 14.41 10.64
CA VAL A 390 -60.62 14.37 9.41
C VAL A 390 -60.58 12.95 8.83
N ARG A 391 -61.76 12.43 8.48
CA ARG A 391 -61.99 11.11 7.88
C ARG A 391 -62.67 11.28 6.54
N TRP A 392 -62.02 10.84 5.48
CA TRP A 392 -62.57 10.90 4.12
C TRP A 392 -62.16 9.69 3.28
N ALA A 393 -62.50 9.66 2.00
CA ALA A 393 -62.13 8.56 1.11
C ALA A 393 -60.64 8.60 0.75
N ASN A 394 -60.09 7.49 0.22
CA ASN A 394 -58.68 7.38 -0.12
C ASN A 394 -58.41 7.85 -1.55
N ALA A 395 -57.74 9.00 -1.70
CA ALA A 395 -57.39 9.57 -3.01
C ALA A 395 -56.40 8.72 -3.83
N TYR A 396 -55.70 7.76 -3.21
CA TYR A 396 -54.84 6.81 -3.92
C TYR A 396 -55.61 5.64 -4.56
N GLU A 397 -56.91 5.47 -4.27
CA GLU A 397 -57.74 4.37 -4.78
C GLU A 397 -58.74 4.82 -5.85
N THR A 398 -59.45 5.93 -5.58
CA THR A 398 -60.49 6.52 -6.43
C THR A 398 -60.49 8.04 -6.34
N PHE A 399 -61.37 8.70 -7.09
CA PHE A 399 -61.70 10.10 -6.89
C PHE A 399 -62.44 10.28 -5.55
N VAL A 400 -62.13 11.33 -4.81
CA VAL A 400 -62.71 11.61 -3.49
C VAL A 400 -63.75 12.73 -3.59
N GLY A 401 -65.02 12.38 -3.36
CA GLY A 401 -66.16 13.28 -3.38
C GLY A 401 -66.69 13.62 -4.79
N ASN A 402 -67.40 14.74 -4.90
CA ASN A 402 -68.04 15.18 -6.14
C ASN A 402 -67.08 16.03 -6.98
N VAL A 403 -66.84 15.65 -8.23
CA VAL A 403 -66.01 16.42 -9.18
C VAL A 403 -66.53 17.84 -9.45
N ASN A 404 -67.84 18.06 -9.29
CA ASN A 404 -68.49 19.38 -9.35
C ASN A 404 -68.61 20.07 -7.99
N GLY A 405 -67.91 19.55 -6.98
CA GLY A 405 -67.87 20.08 -5.61
C GLY A 405 -66.82 21.16 -5.39
N SER A 406 -66.34 21.25 -4.16
CA SER A 406 -65.36 22.22 -3.69
C SER A 406 -64.51 21.62 -2.57
N GLU A 407 -63.18 21.75 -2.70
CA GLU A 407 -62.20 21.33 -1.69
C GLU A 407 -62.40 22.10 -0.38
N SER A 408 -62.56 23.41 -0.45
CA SER A 408 -62.76 24.27 0.73
C SER A 408 -64.07 23.99 1.48
N ASN A 409 -65.09 23.48 0.79
CA ASN A 409 -66.39 23.12 1.38
C ASN A 409 -66.51 21.62 1.70
N TYR A 410 -65.44 20.84 1.60
CA TYR A 410 -65.42 19.40 1.90
C TYR A 410 -66.41 18.55 1.08
N THR A 411 -66.74 18.98 -0.15
CA THR A 411 -67.66 18.25 -1.02
C THR A 411 -66.95 17.47 -2.13
N GLY A 412 -65.67 17.74 -2.37
CA GLY A 412 -64.79 16.98 -3.26
C GLY A 412 -63.33 17.39 -3.06
N LEU A 413 -62.40 16.47 -3.32
CA LEU A 413 -60.96 16.71 -3.19
C LEU A 413 -60.26 16.54 -4.54
N GLY A 414 -60.40 15.36 -5.15
CA GLY A 414 -59.55 14.95 -6.27
C GLY A 414 -59.10 13.50 -6.18
N THR A 415 -58.03 13.16 -6.90
CA THR A 415 -57.39 11.84 -6.88
C THR A 415 -55.87 11.97 -7.00
N PHE A 416 -55.10 11.03 -6.45
CA PHE A 416 -53.64 10.99 -6.60
C PHE A 416 -53.20 10.14 -7.79
N TYR A 417 -51.89 9.96 -7.95
CA TYR A 417 -51.33 9.32 -9.15
C TYR A 417 -51.76 7.87 -9.43
N PRO A 418 -52.03 6.96 -8.47
CA PRO A 418 -52.21 5.54 -8.80
C PRO A 418 -53.42 5.24 -9.69
N PRO A 419 -54.63 5.80 -9.43
CA PRO A 419 -55.80 5.60 -10.28
C PRO A 419 -55.59 6.14 -11.70
N LEU A 420 -54.95 7.30 -11.83
CA LEU A 420 -54.62 7.93 -13.12
C LEU A 420 -53.64 7.05 -13.92
N VAL A 421 -52.60 6.53 -13.26
CA VAL A 421 -51.63 5.60 -13.89
C VAL A 421 -52.31 4.31 -14.33
N ARG A 422 -53.25 3.78 -13.54
CA ARG A 422 -54.03 2.58 -13.87
C ARG A 422 -54.83 2.81 -15.15
N VAL A 423 -55.58 3.91 -15.24
CA VAL A 423 -56.36 4.27 -16.44
C VAL A 423 -55.44 4.52 -17.64
N ALA A 424 -54.40 5.34 -17.48
CA ALA A 424 -53.46 5.63 -18.56
C ALA A 424 -52.85 4.34 -19.16
N LYS A 425 -52.41 3.41 -18.31
CA LYS A 425 -51.87 2.11 -18.76
C LYS A 425 -52.92 1.21 -19.41
N ALA A 426 -54.15 1.21 -18.92
CA ALA A 426 -55.26 0.45 -19.52
C ALA A 426 -55.52 0.89 -20.98
N HIS A 427 -55.26 2.17 -21.28
CA HIS A 427 -55.36 2.74 -22.64
C HIS A 427 -54.03 2.73 -23.42
N GLY A 428 -53.07 1.91 -23.00
CA GLY A 428 -51.82 1.68 -23.75
C GLY A 428 -50.72 2.72 -23.52
N SER A 429 -50.88 3.63 -22.56
CA SER A 429 -49.84 4.61 -22.24
C SER A 429 -48.60 3.94 -21.63
N ARG A 430 -47.44 4.42 -22.07
CA ARG A 430 -46.13 4.08 -21.52
C ARG A 430 -45.76 5.10 -20.44
N ILE A 431 -45.78 4.67 -19.19
CA ILE A 431 -45.37 5.47 -18.03
C ILE A 431 -43.95 5.10 -17.63
N LEU A 432 -43.04 6.06 -17.59
CA LEU A 432 -41.63 5.86 -17.24
C LEU A 432 -41.40 5.77 -15.74
N ALA A 433 -42.09 6.60 -14.97
CA ALA A 433 -42.00 6.68 -13.52
C ALA A 433 -43.26 7.32 -12.96
N TYR A 434 -43.60 7.02 -11.71
CA TYR A 434 -44.70 7.66 -11.01
C TYR A 434 -44.49 7.57 -9.49
N GLY A 435 -45.17 8.42 -8.73
CA GLY A 435 -45.06 8.50 -7.28
C GLY A 435 -44.04 9.54 -6.84
N SER A 436 -43.37 9.28 -5.71
CA SER A 436 -42.50 10.28 -5.10
C SER A 436 -41.22 10.53 -5.90
N MET A 437 -40.94 11.79 -6.24
CA MET A 437 -39.68 12.18 -6.89
C MET A 437 -39.26 13.63 -6.60
N SER A 438 -37.99 13.96 -6.85
CA SER A 438 -37.47 15.33 -6.69
C SER A 438 -37.84 16.22 -7.87
N ALA A 439 -37.92 17.54 -7.65
CA ALA A 439 -38.12 18.50 -8.72
C ALA A 439 -37.00 18.42 -9.79
N ALA A 440 -35.76 18.17 -9.38
CA ALA A 440 -34.64 17.93 -10.30
C ALA A 440 -34.89 16.73 -11.23
N THR A 441 -35.53 15.66 -10.75
CA THR A 441 -35.92 14.52 -11.58
C THR A 441 -36.95 14.95 -12.62
N ILE A 442 -37.94 15.76 -12.24
CA ILE A 442 -38.93 16.33 -13.18
C ILE A 442 -38.21 17.13 -14.26
N TYR A 443 -37.29 18.01 -13.88
CA TYR A 443 -36.54 18.82 -14.85
C TYR A 443 -35.78 17.96 -15.85
N ALA A 444 -35.11 16.92 -15.37
CA ALA A 444 -34.36 15.99 -16.22
C ALA A 444 -35.28 15.25 -17.20
N ARG A 445 -36.44 14.75 -16.74
CA ARG A 445 -37.42 14.07 -17.59
C ARG A 445 -37.99 14.98 -18.66
N VAL A 446 -38.30 16.23 -18.30
CA VAL A 446 -38.84 17.19 -19.26
C VAL A 446 -37.78 17.59 -20.30
N ILE A 447 -36.53 17.77 -19.88
CA ILE A 447 -35.40 18.00 -20.82
C ILE A 447 -35.20 16.80 -21.75
N ALA A 448 -35.40 15.58 -21.25
CA ALA A 448 -35.35 14.35 -22.04
C ALA A 448 -36.57 14.17 -22.98
N GLY A 449 -37.54 15.09 -22.97
CA GLY A 449 -38.71 15.07 -23.85
C GLY A 449 -39.97 14.44 -23.26
N HIS A 450 -39.98 14.09 -21.97
CA HIS A 450 -41.08 13.38 -21.32
C HIS A 450 -41.95 14.35 -20.50
N PRO A 451 -43.24 14.54 -20.85
CA PRO A 451 -44.11 15.43 -20.08
C PRO A 451 -44.42 14.82 -18.71
N VAL A 452 -44.52 15.69 -17.71
CA VAL A 452 -44.69 15.29 -16.31
C VAL A 452 -45.95 15.90 -15.72
N VAL A 453 -46.88 15.06 -15.28
CA VAL A 453 -48.00 15.49 -14.44
C VAL A 453 -47.48 15.64 -13.01
N ALA A 454 -47.59 16.84 -12.42
CA ALA A 454 -47.04 17.16 -11.11
C ALA A 454 -48.12 17.70 -10.17
N PHE A 455 -48.18 17.13 -8.97
CA PHE A 455 -49.08 17.53 -7.89
C PHE A 455 -48.41 18.65 -7.07
N ALA A 456 -49.07 19.81 -7.00
CA ALA A 456 -48.52 21.00 -6.38
C ALA A 456 -49.63 21.87 -5.76
N THR A 457 -49.25 22.99 -5.17
CA THR A 457 -50.19 23.97 -4.64
C THR A 457 -50.71 24.90 -5.75
N TRP A 458 -51.94 25.37 -5.60
CA TRP A 458 -52.55 26.31 -6.54
C TRP A 458 -51.74 27.63 -6.65
N ASP A 459 -51.24 28.16 -5.54
CA ASP A 459 -50.58 29.46 -5.48
C ASP A 459 -49.06 29.41 -5.66
N TRP A 460 -48.48 28.23 -5.92
CA TRP A 460 -47.04 28.00 -6.04
C TRP A 460 -46.24 28.36 -4.78
N ALA A 461 -46.88 28.29 -3.61
CA ALA A 461 -46.24 28.48 -2.32
C ALA A 461 -46.24 27.18 -1.51
N TRP A 462 -45.29 27.06 -0.59
CA TRP A 462 -45.27 25.99 0.40
C TRP A 462 -46.34 26.23 1.47
N HIS A 463 -47.05 25.18 1.86
CA HIS A 463 -48.05 25.23 2.93
C HIS A 463 -47.89 24.11 3.94
N PRO A 464 -48.20 24.34 5.24
CA PRO A 464 -48.19 23.27 6.21
C PRO A 464 -49.26 22.23 5.89
N ARG A 465 -48.85 20.96 5.78
CA ARG A 465 -49.80 19.86 5.58
C ARG A 465 -50.72 19.66 6.79
N ARG A 466 -51.94 19.26 6.48
CA ARG A 466 -53.04 18.91 7.39
C ARG A 466 -53.61 17.55 7.01
N ASP A 467 -52.74 16.57 6.77
CA ASP A 467 -53.11 15.24 6.29
C ASP A 467 -54.35 14.68 7.00
N TYR A 468 -55.27 14.09 6.23
CA TYR A 468 -56.42 13.40 6.79
C TYR A 468 -56.20 11.90 6.80
N LEU A 469 -56.98 11.20 7.63
CA LEU A 469 -56.90 9.74 7.75
C LEU A 469 -58.08 9.13 6.99
N SER A 470 -57.81 8.43 5.90
CA SER A 470 -58.86 7.84 5.06
C SER A 470 -59.67 6.76 5.80
N TYR A 471 -60.83 6.37 5.27
CA TYR A 471 -61.70 5.38 5.90
C TYR A 471 -61.03 4.01 6.14
N ASP A 472 -60.13 3.61 5.25
CA ASP A 472 -59.29 2.41 5.30
C ASP A 472 -58.02 2.58 6.18
N GLY A 473 -57.78 3.78 6.72
CA GLY A 473 -56.72 4.03 7.71
C GLY A 473 -55.39 4.52 7.15
N GLN A 474 -55.34 4.99 5.90
CA GLN A 474 -54.15 5.58 5.29
C GLN A 474 -54.08 7.09 5.53
N TRP A 475 -52.88 7.63 5.82
CA TRP A 475 -52.68 9.08 5.87
C TRP A 475 -52.56 9.64 4.46
N ILE A 476 -53.37 10.64 4.15
CA ILE A 476 -53.44 11.26 2.83
C ILE A 476 -52.91 12.68 2.90
N PRO A 477 -51.87 13.03 2.10
CA PRO A 477 -51.37 14.39 2.01
C PRO A 477 -52.50 15.36 1.67
N TRP A 478 -52.67 16.39 2.50
CA TRP A 478 -53.74 17.36 2.31
C TRP A 478 -53.35 18.72 2.88
N ILE A 479 -53.68 19.80 2.19
CA ILE A 479 -53.38 21.19 2.59
C ILE A 479 -54.64 22.04 2.78
N GLY A 480 -55.81 21.44 2.53
CA GLY A 480 -57.10 22.10 2.70
C GLY A 480 -57.55 22.23 4.16
N PRO A 481 -58.74 22.81 4.38
CA PRO A 481 -59.54 23.52 3.37
C PRO A 481 -58.99 24.92 3.07
N VAL A 482 -57.90 25.30 3.76
CA VAL A 482 -57.34 26.66 3.78
C VAL A 482 -56.61 26.96 2.48
N PHE A 483 -55.86 25.99 1.97
CA PHE A 483 -55.13 26.07 0.71
C PHE A 483 -55.70 25.05 -0.26
N ALA A 484 -55.52 25.29 -1.56
CA ALA A 484 -56.02 24.42 -2.61
C ALA A 484 -54.87 23.63 -3.23
N SER A 485 -55.07 22.32 -3.33
CA SER A 485 -54.23 21.46 -4.15
C SER A 485 -54.50 21.73 -5.64
N HIS A 486 -53.52 21.48 -6.51
CA HIS A 486 -53.67 21.61 -7.95
C HIS A 486 -52.72 20.67 -8.70
N VAL A 487 -53.04 20.37 -9.95
CA VAL A 487 -52.23 19.50 -10.80
C VAL A 487 -51.94 20.14 -12.14
N TYR A 488 -50.68 20.04 -12.55
CA TYR A 488 -50.15 20.70 -13.73
C TYR A 488 -49.44 19.68 -14.62
N VAL A 489 -49.34 19.96 -15.93
CA VAL A 489 -48.37 19.27 -16.78
C VAL A 489 -47.16 20.16 -16.99
N VAL A 490 -45.99 19.70 -16.55
CA VAL A 490 -44.72 20.33 -16.87
C VAL A 490 -44.32 19.92 -18.28
N VAL A 491 -44.23 20.91 -19.16
CA VAL A 491 -43.96 20.72 -20.60
C VAL A 491 -42.73 21.46 -21.09
N GLY A 492 -42.05 22.21 -20.23
CA GLY A 492 -40.79 22.84 -20.59
C GLY A 492 -39.97 23.30 -19.40
N ILE A 493 -38.66 23.40 -19.62
CA ILE A 493 -37.67 23.83 -18.65
C ILE A 493 -36.81 24.91 -19.29
N GLY A 494 -36.58 26.00 -18.56
CA GLY A 494 -35.52 26.97 -18.83
C GLY A 494 -34.52 27.01 -17.69
N PRO A 495 -33.48 27.86 -17.78
CA PRO A 495 -32.42 27.93 -16.77
C PRO A 495 -32.95 28.12 -15.34
N ASN A 496 -33.88 29.06 -15.16
CA ASN A 496 -34.44 29.45 -13.86
C ASN A 496 -35.98 29.34 -13.80
N ARG A 497 -36.60 28.71 -14.80
CA ARG A 497 -38.06 28.69 -14.96
C ARG A 497 -38.59 27.36 -15.48
N VAL A 498 -39.87 27.11 -15.22
CA VAL A 498 -40.62 25.91 -15.60
C VAL A 498 -41.85 26.34 -16.38
N LEU A 499 -42.11 25.71 -17.53
CA LEU A 499 -43.31 25.93 -18.34
C LEU A 499 -44.33 24.88 -17.95
N VAL A 500 -45.49 25.34 -17.49
CA VAL A 500 -46.59 24.50 -17.04
C VAL A 500 -47.81 24.72 -17.90
N ASN A 501 -48.52 23.64 -18.20
CA ASN A 501 -49.91 23.69 -18.62
C ASN A 501 -50.77 23.59 -17.35
N ASP A 502 -51.39 24.70 -16.99
CA ASP A 502 -52.38 24.78 -15.91
C ASP A 502 -53.77 24.60 -16.51
N PRO A 503 -54.51 23.55 -16.13
CA PRO A 503 -55.82 23.25 -16.72
C PRO A 503 -56.89 24.31 -16.41
N ILE A 504 -56.61 25.30 -15.57
CA ILE A 504 -57.51 26.45 -15.33
C ILE A 504 -56.99 27.73 -15.98
N ARG A 505 -55.69 28.03 -15.84
CA ARG A 505 -55.17 29.37 -16.21
C ARG A 505 -54.51 29.44 -17.59
N GLY A 506 -54.29 28.31 -18.26
CA GLY A 506 -53.55 28.29 -19.51
C GLY A 506 -52.09 27.88 -19.33
N GLN A 507 -51.30 28.05 -20.39
CA GLN A 507 -49.87 27.75 -20.37
C GLN A 507 -49.07 29.00 -19.94
N TYR A 508 -48.17 28.85 -18.96
CA TYR A 508 -47.31 29.96 -18.52
C TYR A 508 -46.00 29.48 -17.88
N TRP A 509 -45.03 30.40 -17.80
CA TRP A 509 -43.75 30.17 -17.11
C TRP A 509 -43.82 30.61 -15.65
N ILE A 510 -43.26 29.80 -14.76
CA ILE A 510 -43.01 30.13 -13.35
C ILE A 510 -41.54 29.97 -13.02
N SER A 511 -41.06 30.57 -11.92
CA SER A 511 -39.68 30.33 -11.47
C SER A 511 -39.53 28.90 -10.92
N LYS A 512 -38.33 28.31 -11.03
CA LYS A 512 -38.02 27.02 -10.40
C LYS A 512 -38.25 27.04 -8.89
N ALA A 513 -37.93 28.17 -8.24
CA ALA A 513 -38.17 28.36 -6.81
C ALA A 513 -39.67 28.28 -6.45
N ALA A 514 -40.54 28.90 -7.24
CA ALA A 514 -41.99 28.81 -7.04
C ALA A 514 -42.52 27.40 -7.30
N PHE A 515 -42.04 26.75 -8.36
CA PHE A 515 -42.37 25.33 -8.63
C PHE A 515 -41.96 24.44 -7.47
N GLU A 516 -40.71 24.55 -6.98
CA GLU A 516 -40.19 23.76 -5.88
C GLU A 516 -40.95 23.99 -4.57
N ALA A 517 -41.30 25.25 -4.27
CA ALA A 517 -42.11 25.58 -3.11
C ALA A 517 -43.48 24.88 -3.16
N GLY A 518 -44.24 25.07 -4.25
CA GLY A 518 -45.57 24.47 -4.37
C GLY A 518 -45.57 22.95 -4.58
N TYR A 519 -44.52 22.38 -5.17
CA TYR A 519 -44.40 20.93 -5.37
C TYR A 519 -44.00 20.19 -4.09
N SER A 520 -43.29 20.86 -3.18
CA SER A 520 -42.68 20.22 -2.00
C SER A 520 -43.66 19.61 -1.00
N ASP A 521 -44.94 20.03 -1.00
CA ASP A 521 -45.97 19.51 -0.11
C ASP A 521 -46.41 18.09 -0.45
N PHE A 522 -46.39 17.74 -1.75
CA PHE A 522 -46.81 16.44 -2.26
C PHE A 522 -45.60 15.60 -2.68
N ARG A 523 -44.70 16.19 -3.46
CA ARG A 523 -43.57 15.51 -4.13
C ARG A 523 -44.00 14.32 -4.99
N GLU A 524 -45.21 14.36 -5.55
CA GLU A 524 -45.76 13.28 -6.38
C GLU A 524 -45.88 13.72 -7.84
N ALA A 525 -45.52 12.82 -8.75
CA ALA A 525 -45.63 13.08 -10.18
C ALA A 525 -45.82 11.80 -10.99
N ILE A 526 -46.19 11.95 -12.27
CA ILE A 526 -46.27 10.89 -13.28
C ILE A 526 -45.47 11.33 -14.50
N VAL A 527 -44.56 10.50 -14.98
CA VAL A 527 -43.71 10.76 -16.15
C VAL A 527 -44.20 9.92 -17.32
N PHE A 528 -44.69 10.58 -18.36
CA PHE A 528 -45.17 9.94 -19.58
C PHE A 528 -44.02 9.84 -20.58
N LEU A 529 -43.84 8.67 -21.19
CA LEU A 529 -42.83 8.46 -22.24
C LEU A 529 -43.07 9.37 -23.45
#